data_AF-A0A8C4GW18-F1
#
_entry.id   AF-A0A8C4GW18-F1
#
_cell.length_a   1.000
_cell.length_b   1.000
_cell.length_c   1.000
_cell.angle_alpha   90.00
_cell.angle_beta   90.00
_cell.angle_gamma   90.00
#
_symmetry.space_group_name_H-M   'P 1'
#
loop_
_entity.id
_entity.type
_entity.pdbx_description
1 polymer ?
#
loop_
_entity_poly.entity_id
_entity_poly.type
_entity_poly.pdbx_seq_one_letter_code
_entity_poly.pdbx_strand_id
1 'polypeptide(L)'
;MSATLCAFILTFSTLCGSRVVSGVLSQPRNVRLTSYNMNLVLRWDPPEGAASGLVYTTEYSSPRSGSVKACVNISHCECDITALTKFISQYGTYLGQVRAQLGAEISDWAKSDLITLDKYTTIGSPNVSLLSNGASIEVSIKDPAFTLSTLRNVYHYATYNITYWKDGQEGKVQSLSGVKQNRVVLSDLEVWTKYCIQVQIYTLRSASPSEASTPVCESTTIREEVPWVAALVTFVILAVVVTLVVVAVVYRKNISHFLCPKDALPQHFKEYLLAPPNSSNYIAMWNSQPPKEIYDPVSIIADDSTVDEGRPLKAAGPSCSKQPDVTSGET
;
A
#
# COMPACT_ATOMS: atom_id res chain seq x y z
N MET A 1 19.31 -108.43 18.09
CA MET A 1 18.92 -107.96 16.73
C MET A 1 17.52 -107.35 16.86
N SER A 2 17.24 -106.09 16.55
CA SER A 2 18.11 -104.97 16.13
C SER A 2 17.61 -103.68 16.80
N ALA A 3 18.33 -103.19 17.81
CA ALA A 3 17.98 -101.98 18.57
C ALA A 3 18.84 -100.78 18.13
N THR A 4 18.97 -100.59 16.81
CA THR A 4 19.93 -99.64 16.19
C THR A 4 19.36 -98.96 14.94
N LEU A 5 18.06 -98.62 14.94
CA LEU A 5 17.39 -98.00 13.77
C LEU A 5 16.50 -96.78 14.08
N CYS A 6 16.45 -96.30 15.34
CA CYS A 6 15.79 -95.04 15.70
C CYS A 6 16.75 -93.91 16.11
N ALA A 7 18.05 -94.21 16.25
CA ALA A 7 19.05 -93.24 16.70
C ALA A 7 19.63 -92.33 15.59
N PHE A 8 19.32 -92.60 14.31
CA PHE A 8 19.90 -91.88 13.16
C PHE A 8 19.00 -90.78 12.54
N ILE A 9 17.78 -90.57 13.06
CA ILE A 9 16.84 -89.55 12.55
C ILE A 9 16.68 -88.35 13.51
N LEU A 10 17.20 -88.44 14.74
CA LEU A 10 17.10 -87.38 15.76
C LEU A 10 18.37 -86.51 15.93
N THR A 11 19.32 -86.57 15.00
CA THR A 11 20.57 -85.78 15.04
C THR A 11 20.82 -84.93 13.79
N PHE A 12 19.78 -84.65 12.99
CA PHE A 12 19.88 -83.81 11.79
C PHE A 12 18.99 -82.55 11.79
N SER A 13 18.27 -82.29 12.89
CA SER A 13 17.34 -81.16 13.04
C SER A 13 17.88 -79.99 13.88
N THR A 14 19.06 -80.11 14.50
CA THR A 14 19.69 -79.05 15.32
C THR A 14 20.77 -78.26 14.57
N LEU A 15 20.66 -78.16 13.24
CA LEU A 15 21.49 -77.30 12.39
C LEU A 15 20.66 -76.34 11.52
N CYS A 16 19.41 -76.06 11.92
CA CYS A 16 18.80 -74.77 11.63
C CYS A 16 19.38 -73.73 12.59
N GLY A 17 20.69 -73.47 12.47
CA GLY A 17 21.26 -72.27 13.06
C GLY A 17 20.47 -71.10 12.51
N SER A 18 19.88 -70.29 13.40
CA SER A 18 19.20 -69.07 13.01
C SER A 18 20.13 -68.32 12.06
N ARG A 19 19.70 -68.10 10.81
CA ARG A 19 20.37 -67.13 9.96
C ARG A 19 20.19 -65.80 10.65
N VAL A 20 21.17 -65.43 11.47
CA VAL A 20 21.48 -64.03 11.74
C VAL A 20 21.88 -63.49 10.38
N VAL A 21 20.87 -63.09 9.62
CA VAL A 21 21.03 -62.13 8.55
C VAL A 21 21.52 -60.90 9.28
N SER A 22 22.84 -60.70 9.29
CA SER A 22 23.43 -59.42 9.68
C SER A 22 22.81 -58.43 8.70
N GLY A 23 21.82 -57.68 9.19
CA GLY A 23 20.92 -56.94 8.34
C GLY A 23 21.70 -55.83 7.68
N VAL A 24 22.02 -55.99 6.39
CA VAL A 24 22.64 -54.90 5.63
C VAL A 24 21.67 -53.72 5.71
N LEU A 25 22.09 -52.67 6.43
CA LEU A 25 21.26 -51.50 6.68
C LEU A 25 20.81 -50.94 5.34
N SER A 26 19.50 -51.02 5.09
CA SER A 26 18.94 -50.64 3.79
C SER A 26 19.14 -49.15 3.54
N GLN A 27 19.40 -48.78 2.29
CA GLN A 27 19.63 -47.39 1.92
C GLN A 27 18.36 -46.52 2.08
N PRO A 28 18.50 -45.20 2.29
CA PRO A 28 17.38 -44.27 2.25
C PRO A 28 16.62 -44.33 0.92
N ARG A 29 15.31 -44.02 0.95
CA ARG A 29 14.42 -44.09 -0.22
C ARG A 29 14.04 -42.69 -0.70
N ASN A 30 13.51 -42.59 -1.91
CA ASN A 30 12.93 -41.35 -2.46
C ASN A 30 13.82 -40.10 -2.30
N VAL A 31 15.13 -40.26 -2.54
CA VAL A 31 16.12 -39.19 -2.40
C VAL A 31 15.91 -38.14 -3.49
N ARG A 32 15.48 -36.94 -3.09
CA ARG A 32 15.16 -35.82 -3.98
C ARG A 32 16.01 -34.61 -3.63
N LEU A 33 16.79 -34.13 -4.60
CA LEU A 33 17.48 -32.86 -4.52
C LEU A 33 16.62 -31.78 -5.18
N THR A 34 16.25 -30.75 -4.43
CA THR A 34 15.29 -29.72 -4.84
C THR A 34 15.91 -28.34 -4.68
N SER A 35 15.48 -27.38 -5.51
CA SER A 35 15.90 -25.98 -5.37
C SER A 35 14.70 -25.03 -5.44
N TYR A 36 14.64 -24.11 -4.49
CA TYR A 36 13.65 -23.03 -4.45
C TYR A 36 14.38 -21.71 -4.19
N ASN A 37 14.23 -20.71 -5.06
CA ASN A 37 14.96 -19.44 -4.98
C ASN A 37 16.49 -19.61 -4.82
N MET A 38 17.09 -20.55 -5.55
CA MET A 38 18.51 -20.94 -5.44
C MET A 38 18.92 -21.55 -4.07
N ASN A 39 17.97 -21.92 -3.21
CA ASN A 39 18.23 -22.68 -2.00
C ASN A 39 18.20 -24.18 -2.29
N LEU A 40 19.35 -24.85 -2.22
CA LEU A 40 19.53 -26.25 -2.60
C LEU A 40 19.35 -27.17 -1.37
N VAL A 41 18.28 -27.97 -1.38
CA VAL A 41 17.88 -28.81 -0.25
C VAL A 41 17.68 -30.26 -0.70
N LEU A 42 18.36 -31.18 -0.01
CA LEU A 42 18.23 -32.63 -0.20
C LEU A 42 17.22 -33.19 0.80
N ARG A 43 16.28 -34.02 0.33
CA ARG A 43 15.25 -34.69 1.14
C ARG A 43 15.20 -36.17 0.80
N TRP A 44 14.81 -37.02 1.75
CA TRP A 44 14.69 -38.47 1.56
C TRP A 44 13.63 -39.05 2.50
N ASP A 45 13.24 -40.29 2.25
CA ASP A 45 12.43 -41.09 3.15
C ASP A 45 13.32 -42.13 3.88
N PRO A 46 12.99 -42.51 5.12
CA PRO A 46 13.70 -43.58 5.82
C PRO A 46 13.67 -44.93 5.07
N PRO A 47 14.66 -45.81 5.33
CA PRO A 47 14.63 -47.20 4.88
C PRO A 47 13.35 -47.95 5.36
N GLU A 48 13.01 -49.05 4.69
CA GLU A 48 11.89 -49.88 5.15
C GLU A 48 12.19 -50.54 6.49
N GLY A 49 11.20 -50.58 7.38
CA GLY A 49 11.39 -51.07 8.75
C GLY A 49 12.34 -50.22 9.60
N ALA A 50 12.52 -48.92 9.29
CA ALA A 50 13.45 -48.04 9.98
C ALA A 50 13.37 -48.12 11.51
N ALA A 51 14.48 -48.49 12.14
CA ALA A 51 14.62 -48.54 13.59
C ALA A 51 14.72 -47.14 14.22
N SER A 52 14.37 -47.04 15.49
CA SER A 52 14.66 -45.84 16.29
C SER A 52 16.18 -45.63 16.42
N GLY A 53 16.65 -44.40 16.22
CA GLY A 53 18.07 -44.06 16.39
C GLY A 53 18.91 -44.07 15.11
N LEU A 54 18.29 -44.20 13.92
CA LEU A 54 18.98 -43.91 12.66
C LEU A 54 19.47 -42.45 12.64
N VAL A 55 20.70 -42.27 12.15
CA VAL A 55 21.26 -40.97 11.77
C VAL A 55 21.71 -41.00 10.31
N TYR A 56 21.71 -39.85 9.66
CA TYR A 56 22.03 -39.70 8.25
C TYR A 56 23.29 -38.86 8.07
N THR A 57 24.07 -39.20 7.04
CA THR A 57 25.14 -38.36 6.50
C THR A 57 24.85 -38.07 5.04
N THR A 58 24.96 -36.81 4.64
CA THR A 58 24.73 -36.36 3.27
C THR A 58 26.01 -35.85 2.62
N GLU A 59 26.12 -36.08 1.31
CA GLU A 59 27.15 -35.52 0.44
C GLU A 59 26.49 -34.87 -0.76
N TYR A 60 27.13 -33.83 -1.31
CA TYR A 60 26.77 -33.25 -2.59
C TYR A 60 27.99 -33.26 -3.51
N SER A 61 27.78 -33.49 -4.80
CA SER A 61 28.82 -33.41 -5.82
C SER A 61 28.35 -32.62 -7.03
N SER A 62 29.31 -32.05 -7.76
CA SER A 62 29.12 -31.51 -9.11
C SER A 62 29.95 -32.36 -10.06
N PRO A 63 29.57 -32.54 -11.34
CA PRO A 63 30.39 -33.28 -12.31
C PRO A 63 31.82 -32.76 -12.50
N ARG A 64 32.14 -31.55 -12.00
CA ARG A 64 33.47 -30.93 -12.05
C ARG A 64 34.23 -30.97 -10.71
N SER A 65 33.65 -31.53 -9.65
CA SER A 65 34.23 -31.58 -8.30
C SER A 65 34.10 -32.98 -7.69
N GLY A 66 34.86 -33.26 -6.63
CA GLY A 66 34.58 -34.42 -5.78
C GLY A 66 33.26 -34.27 -5.02
N SER A 67 32.85 -35.34 -4.33
CA SER A 67 31.83 -35.26 -3.28
C SER A 67 32.33 -34.44 -2.09
N VAL A 68 31.46 -33.60 -1.56
CA VAL A 68 31.68 -32.78 -0.37
C VAL A 68 30.60 -33.12 0.65
N LYS A 69 30.98 -33.38 1.90
CA LYS A 69 30.04 -33.63 2.99
C LYS A 69 29.24 -32.37 3.31
N ALA A 70 27.93 -32.54 3.51
CA ALA A 70 27.03 -31.50 3.96
C ALA A 70 26.62 -31.79 5.40
N CYS A 71 25.40 -32.29 5.64
CA CYS A 71 24.93 -32.65 6.96
C CYS A 71 25.54 -33.99 7.43
N VAL A 72 25.96 -34.07 8.69
CA VAL A 72 26.58 -35.27 9.27
C VAL A 72 25.89 -35.61 10.59
N ASN A 73 25.55 -36.89 10.79
CA ASN A 73 24.89 -37.43 11.98
C ASN A 73 23.57 -36.73 12.36
N ILE A 74 22.74 -36.38 11.38
CA ILE A 74 21.43 -35.77 11.59
C ILE A 74 20.31 -36.82 11.66
N SER A 75 19.29 -36.59 12.49
CA SER A 75 18.12 -37.49 12.63
C SER A 75 16.94 -37.12 11.72
N HIS A 76 16.88 -35.87 11.24
CA HIS A 76 15.86 -35.39 10.33
C HIS A 76 16.18 -35.80 8.88
N CYS A 77 15.15 -35.95 8.05
CA CYS A 77 15.27 -36.49 6.68
C CYS A 77 15.41 -35.38 5.60
N GLU A 78 16.06 -34.29 5.97
CA GLU A 78 16.28 -33.09 5.15
C GLU A 78 17.69 -32.54 5.40
N CYS A 79 18.30 -31.91 4.41
CA CYS A 79 19.56 -31.19 4.58
C CYS A 79 19.59 -29.97 3.65
N ASP A 80 19.63 -28.77 4.24
CA ASP A 80 19.90 -27.54 3.50
C ASP A 80 21.40 -27.43 3.22
N ILE A 81 21.78 -27.64 1.96
CA ILE A 81 23.18 -27.66 1.54
C ILE A 81 23.67 -26.21 1.37
N THR A 82 22.82 -25.31 0.87
CA THR A 82 23.17 -23.90 0.65
C THR A 82 23.47 -23.17 1.96
N ALA A 83 22.76 -23.47 3.05
CA ALA A 83 23.02 -22.92 4.38
C ALA A 83 24.43 -23.28 4.90
N LEU A 84 24.99 -24.42 4.48
CA LEU A 84 26.29 -24.93 4.94
C LEU A 84 27.48 -24.41 4.11
N THR A 85 27.26 -24.01 2.84
CA THR A 85 28.37 -23.63 1.95
C THR A 85 27.99 -22.63 0.86
N LYS A 86 28.79 -21.56 0.75
CA LYS A 86 28.68 -20.55 -0.31
C LYS A 86 29.44 -20.92 -1.59
N PHE A 87 30.05 -22.10 -1.66
CA PHE A 87 30.75 -22.58 -2.85
C PHE A 87 29.82 -23.18 -3.92
N ILE A 88 28.51 -23.13 -3.70
CA ILE A 88 27.50 -23.50 -4.70
C ILE A 88 27.39 -22.37 -5.73
N SER A 89 27.83 -22.64 -6.96
CA SER A 89 27.58 -21.78 -8.12
C SER A 89 26.13 -21.90 -8.58
N GLN A 90 25.47 -20.76 -8.80
CA GLN A 90 24.12 -20.65 -9.36
C GLN A 90 23.96 -21.25 -10.77
N TYR A 91 25.07 -21.55 -11.46
CA TYR A 91 25.11 -22.19 -12.78
C TYR A 91 25.62 -23.64 -12.72
N GLY A 92 25.78 -24.18 -11.51
CA GLY A 92 26.25 -25.53 -11.28
C GLY A 92 25.17 -26.58 -11.50
N THR A 93 25.61 -27.78 -11.86
CA THR A 93 24.78 -28.99 -11.80
C THR A 93 25.23 -29.82 -10.61
N TYR A 94 24.27 -30.26 -9.80
CA TYR A 94 24.54 -30.95 -8.54
C TYR A 94 23.76 -32.25 -8.43
N LEU A 95 24.34 -33.21 -7.73
CA LEU A 95 23.71 -34.46 -7.31
C LEU A 95 23.91 -34.61 -5.80
N GLY A 96 22.85 -34.97 -5.09
CA GLY A 96 22.85 -35.20 -3.66
C GLY A 96 22.89 -36.70 -3.37
N GLN A 97 23.57 -37.07 -2.29
CA GLN A 97 23.67 -38.45 -1.83
C GLN A 97 23.44 -38.49 -0.33
N VAL A 98 22.80 -39.55 0.15
CA VAL A 98 22.55 -39.78 1.57
C VAL A 98 22.70 -41.25 1.90
N ARG A 99 23.26 -41.53 3.08
CA ARG A 99 23.31 -42.86 3.67
C ARG A 99 22.81 -42.82 5.10
N ALA A 100 22.21 -43.93 5.52
CA ALA A 100 21.83 -44.16 6.90
C ALA A 100 22.99 -44.78 7.69
N GLN A 101 23.00 -44.55 9.00
CA GLN A 101 23.86 -45.23 9.96
C GLN A 101 23.05 -45.56 11.21
N LEU A 102 23.23 -46.77 11.74
CA LEU A 102 22.64 -47.26 12.98
C LEU A 102 23.74 -47.92 13.81
N GLY A 103 24.21 -47.22 14.84
CA GLY A 103 25.39 -47.64 15.61
C GLY A 103 26.63 -47.74 14.71
N ALA A 104 27.12 -48.97 14.51
CA ALA A 104 28.25 -49.28 13.64
C ALA A 104 27.85 -49.70 12.21
N GLU A 105 26.57 -50.01 11.95
CA GLU A 105 26.09 -50.38 10.63
C GLU A 105 25.85 -49.13 9.78
N ILE A 106 26.29 -49.15 8.52
CA ILE A 106 26.20 -48.04 7.57
C ILE A 106 25.60 -48.57 6.27
N SER A 107 24.63 -47.87 5.70
CA SER A 107 24.03 -48.23 4.41
C SER A 107 24.91 -47.81 3.22
N ASP A 108 24.61 -48.39 2.06
CA ASP A 108 25.02 -47.82 0.78
C ASP A 108 24.47 -46.39 0.59
N TRP A 109 25.10 -45.65 -0.33
CA TRP A 109 24.71 -44.30 -0.71
C TRP A 109 23.53 -44.31 -1.69
N ALA A 110 22.36 -43.86 -1.21
CA ALA A 110 21.24 -43.53 -2.08
C ALA A 110 21.47 -42.14 -2.71
N LYS A 111 21.17 -42.00 -4.00
CA LYS A 111 21.48 -40.80 -4.80
C LYS A 111 20.21 -40.16 -5.34
N SER A 112 20.22 -38.83 -5.47
CA SER A 112 19.21 -38.07 -6.21
C SER A 112 19.50 -38.05 -7.71
N ASP A 113 18.53 -37.58 -8.49
CA ASP A 113 18.78 -37.06 -9.83
C ASP A 113 19.69 -35.82 -9.80
N LEU A 114 20.24 -35.49 -10.98
CA LEU A 114 21.04 -34.27 -11.22
C LEU A 114 20.12 -33.06 -11.42
N ILE A 115 20.42 -31.95 -10.73
CA ILE A 115 19.72 -30.66 -10.91
C ILE A 115 20.70 -29.56 -11.36
N THR A 116 20.39 -28.87 -12.46
CA THR A 116 21.06 -27.62 -12.87
C THR A 116 20.31 -26.43 -12.29
N LEU A 117 20.91 -25.69 -11.36
CA LEU A 117 20.21 -24.69 -10.53
C LEU A 117 19.46 -23.63 -11.34
N ASP A 118 20.13 -22.96 -12.27
CA ASP A 118 19.55 -21.90 -13.10
C ASP A 118 18.41 -22.35 -14.02
N LYS A 119 18.27 -23.66 -14.26
CA LYS A 119 17.24 -24.23 -15.14
C LYS A 119 16.07 -24.83 -14.39
N TYR A 120 16.32 -25.43 -13.22
CA TYR A 120 15.34 -26.29 -12.54
C TYR A 120 15.02 -25.85 -11.11
N THR A 121 15.56 -24.73 -10.63
CA THR A 121 15.03 -24.11 -9.41
C THR A 121 13.60 -23.61 -9.64
N THR A 122 12.71 -23.87 -8.69
CA THR A 122 11.47 -23.10 -8.59
C THR A 122 11.83 -21.66 -8.27
N ILE A 123 11.21 -20.72 -8.99
CA ILE A 123 11.29 -19.28 -8.72
C ILE A 123 9.98 -18.92 -8.01
N GLY A 124 10.08 -18.52 -6.75
CA GLY A 124 8.93 -18.09 -5.96
C GLY A 124 8.32 -16.79 -6.47
N SER A 125 7.10 -16.50 -6.02
CA SER A 125 6.36 -15.34 -6.50
C SER A 125 7.00 -13.99 -6.12
N PRO A 126 6.88 -12.95 -6.98
CA PRO A 126 7.24 -11.59 -6.60
C PRO A 126 6.28 -11.02 -5.55
N ASN A 127 6.77 -10.10 -4.73
CA ASN A 127 5.91 -9.33 -3.83
C ASN A 127 5.37 -8.10 -4.59
N VAL A 128 4.07 -7.85 -4.48
CA VAL A 128 3.35 -6.82 -5.24
C VAL A 128 2.66 -5.87 -4.26
N SER A 129 2.80 -4.57 -4.51
CA SER A 129 2.14 -3.49 -3.78
C SER A 129 1.50 -2.54 -4.77
N LEU A 130 0.30 -2.05 -4.45
CA LEU A 130 -0.50 -1.21 -5.31
C LEU A 130 -0.67 0.18 -4.69
N LEU A 131 -0.78 1.20 -5.55
CA LEU A 131 -1.11 2.56 -5.15
C LEU A 131 -2.09 3.17 -6.16
N SER A 132 -3.31 3.47 -5.70
CA SER A 132 -4.32 4.16 -6.49
C SER A 132 -3.97 5.64 -6.68
N ASN A 133 -4.12 6.15 -7.91
CA ASN A 133 -4.01 7.56 -8.25
C ASN A 133 -5.09 7.92 -9.27
N GLY A 134 -6.31 8.16 -8.77
CA GLY A 134 -7.48 8.41 -9.61
C GLY A 134 -7.84 7.19 -10.47
N ALA A 135 -7.98 7.43 -11.78
CA ALA A 135 -8.22 6.42 -12.82
C ALA A 135 -6.98 5.59 -13.20
N SER A 136 -5.98 5.49 -12.30
CA SER A 136 -4.75 4.72 -12.53
C SER A 136 -4.29 4.01 -11.26
N ILE A 137 -3.57 2.90 -11.43
CA ILE A 137 -2.95 2.15 -10.33
C ILE A 137 -1.45 1.96 -10.65
N GLU A 138 -0.58 2.45 -9.75
CA GLU A 138 0.84 2.10 -9.79
C GLU A 138 1.04 0.72 -9.15
N VAL A 139 1.62 -0.19 -9.92
CA VAL A 139 2.03 -1.54 -9.51
C VAL A 139 3.52 -1.50 -9.19
N SER A 140 3.88 -1.56 -7.91
CA SER A 140 5.26 -1.71 -7.43
C SER A 140 5.56 -3.19 -7.16
N ILE A 141 6.58 -3.72 -7.84
CA ILE A 141 6.97 -5.13 -7.86
C ILE A 141 8.36 -5.30 -7.24
N LYS A 142 8.50 -6.26 -6.33
CA LYS A 142 9.77 -6.63 -5.70
C LYS A 142 10.11 -8.08 -6.04
N ASP A 143 11.28 -8.29 -6.66
CA ASP A 143 11.82 -9.61 -6.97
C ASP A 143 11.91 -10.50 -5.70
N PRO A 144 11.66 -11.81 -5.80
CA PRO A 144 11.88 -12.76 -4.72
C PRO A 144 13.35 -12.78 -4.26
N ALA A 145 13.57 -12.94 -2.96
CA ALA A 145 14.90 -13.10 -2.40
C ALA A 145 15.47 -14.49 -2.76
N PHE A 146 16.68 -14.51 -3.30
CA PHE A 146 17.42 -15.73 -3.65
C PHE A 146 18.58 -15.94 -2.66
N THR A 147 18.90 -17.19 -2.32
CA THR A 147 19.90 -17.47 -1.26
C THR A 147 21.35 -17.28 -1.72
N LEU A 148 21.65 -17.59 -2.99
CA LEU A 148 23.01 -17.54 -3.56
C LEU A 148 23.36 -16.24 -4.30
N SER A 149 22.37 -15.49 -4.78
CA SER A 149 22.56 -14.27 -5.57
C SER A 149 21.29 -13.43 -5.59
N THR A 150 21.15 -12.46 -6.50
CA THR A 150 19.85 -11.82 -6.79
C THR A 150 19.22 -12.46 -8.02
N LEU A 151 17.88 -12.39 -8.15
CA LEU A 151 17.18 -12.87 -9.35
C LEU A 151 17.77 -12.25 -10.63
N ARG A 152 18.05 -10.94 -10.61
CA ARG A 152 18.59 -10.16 -11.74
C ARG A 152 20.04 -10.50 -12.09
N ASN A 153 20.81 -11.09 -11.17
CA ASN A 153 22.15 -11.58 -11.46
C ASN A 153 22.16 -12.95 -12.14
N VAL A 154 21.14 -13.80 -11.92
CA VAL A 154 21.02 -15.12 -12.57
C VAL A 154 20.24 -15.02 -13.89
N TYR A 155 19.22 -14.16 -13.91
CA TYR A 155 18.28 -13.96 -15.00
C TYR A 155 18.22 -12.48 -15.41
N HIS A 156 19.32 -11.98 -16.01
CA HIS A 156 19.43 -10.59 -16.46
C HIS A 156 18.26 -10.10 -17.34
N TYR A 157 17.68 -11.00 -18.14
CA TYR A 157 16.58 -10.70 -19.07
C TYR A 157 15.20 -11.15 -18.56
N ALA A 158 15.04 -11.42 -17.26
CA ALA A 158 13.74 -11.74 -16.69
C ALA A 158 12.74 -10.58 -16.89
N THR A 159 11.48 -10.92 -17.17
CA THR A 159 10.39 -9.95 -17.35
C THR A 159 9.21 -10.32 -16.47
N TYR A 160 8.39 -9.35 -16.12
CA TYR A 160 7.09 -9.61 -15.48
C TYR A 160 5.99 -9.74 -16.54
N ASN A 161 5.08 -10.67 -16.28
CA ASN A 161 3.76 -10.73 -16.88
C ASN A 161 2.77 -10.29 -15.80
N ILE A 162 2.06 -9.20 -16.04
CA ILE A 162 1.09 -8.59 -15.13
C ILE A 162 -0.30 -8.90 -15.68
N THR A 163 -1.11 -9.66 -14.96
CA THR A 163 -2.52 -9.89 -15.27
C THR A 163 -3.40 -9.09 -14.33
N TYR A 164 -4.49 -8.52 -14.85
CA TYR A 164 -5.42 -7.73 -14.06
C TYR A 164 -6.86 -7.85 -14.57
N TRP A 165 -7.80 -7.75 -13.65
CA TRP A 165 -9.24 -7.85 -13.91
C TRP A 165 -10.01 -7.01 -12.90
N LYS A 166 -11.28 -6.70 -13.21
CA LYS A 166 -12.19 -6.08 -12.23
C LYS A 166 -12.68 -7.13 -11.24
N ASP A 167 -12.90 -6.74 -10.00
CA ASP A 167 -13.50 -7.61 -8.99
C ASP A 167 -14.85 -8.18 -9.49
N GLY A 168 -15.07 -9.47 -9.31
CA GLY A 168 -16.20 -10.21 -9.89
C GLY A 168 -16.22 -10.39 -11.42
N GLN A 169 -15.15 -10.02 -12.15
CA GLN A 169 -15.03 -10.21 -13.61
C GLN A 169 -13.76 -10.99 -14.00
N GLU A 170 -13.43 -12.06 -13.27
CA GLU A 170 -12.23 -12.88 -13.46
C GLU A 170 -12.10 -13.48 -14.87
N GLY A 171 -13.22 -13.65 -15.60
CA GLY A 171 -13.22 -14.08 -17.00
C GLY A 171 -12.80 -13.01 -18.02
N LYS A 172 -12.62 -11.75 -17.62
CA LYS A 172 -12.21 -10.62 -18.49
C LYS A 172 -10.82 -10.10 -18.10
N VAL A 173 -9.83 -10.98 -18.16
CA VAL A 173 -8.44 -10.66 -17.84
C VAL A 173 -7.81 -9.78 -18.92
N GLN A 174 -7.13 -8.73 -18.50
CA GLN A 174 -6.19 -7.94 -19.30
C GLN A 174 -4.76 -8.28 -18.88
N SER A 175 -3.80 -8.22 -19.79
CA SER A 175 -2.43 -8.66 -19.53
C SER A 175 -1.36 -7.77 -20.18
N LEU A 176 -0.31 -7.43 -19.43
CA LEU A 176 0.91 -6.79 -19.92
C LEU A 176 2.08 -7.75 -19.73
N SER A 177 2.67 -8.20 -20.84
CA SER A 177 3.79 -9.16 -20.84
C SER A 177 5.10 -8.49 -21.25
N GLY A 178 6.23 -9.03 -20.79
CA GLY A 178 7.56 -8.52 -21.18
C GLY A 178 8.01 -7.26 -20.44
N VAL A 179 7.32 -6.87 -19.36
CA VAL A 179 7.67 -5.72 -18.51
C VAL A 179 9.04 -5.94 -17.88
N LYS A 180 9.93 -4.94 -17.94
CA LYS A 180 11.27 -5.01 -17.31
C LYS A 180 11.39 -4.17 -16.05
N GLN A 181 10.56 -3.14 -15.92
CA GLN A 181 10.56 -2.20 -14.82
C GLN A 181 9.88 -2.78 -13.58
N ASN A 182 10.42 -2.48 -12.41
CA ASN A 182 9.85 -2.86 -11.12
C ASN A 182 8.66 -1.97 -10.71
N ARG A 183 8.31 -0.97 -11.52
CA ARG A 183 7.16 -0.09 -11.36
C ARG A 183 6.48 0.09 -12.71
N VAL A 184 5.16 -0.07 -12.73
CA VAL A 184 4.31 0.12 -13.91
C VAL A 184 3.05 0.86 -13.48
N VAL A 185 2.59 1.81 -14.29
CA VAL A 185 1.28 2.44 -14.10
C VAL A 185 0.29 1.78 -15.06
N LEU A 186 -0.80 1.25 -14.49
CA LEU A 186 -1.99 0.85 -15.24
C LEU A 186 -2.87 2.10 -15.37
N SER A 187 -2.93 2.67 -16.57
CA SER A 187 -3.71 3.88 -16.89
C SER A 187 -5.10 3.52 -17.44
N ASP A 188 -5.94 4.54 -17.60
CA ASP A 188 -7.24 4.46 -18.29
C ASP A 188 -8.20 3.40 -17.72
N LEU A 189 -8.10 3.19 -16.40
CA LEU A 189 -8.99 2.33 -15.64
C LEU A 189 -10.30 3.06 -15.33
N GLU A 190 -11.40 2.32 -15.18
CA GLU A 190 -12.66 2.90 -14.73
C GLU A 190 -12.52 3.40 -13.29
N VAL A 191 -13.07 4.58 -12.98
CA VAL A 191 -13.08 5.15 -11.61
C VAL A 191 -14.02 4.38 -10.68
N TRP A 192 -13.81 4.48 -9.37
CA TRP A 192 -14.60 3.80 -8.33
C TRP A 192 -14.70 2.27 -8.52
N THR A 193 -13.74 1.68 -9.21
CA THR A 193 -13.74 0.28 -9.62
C THR A 193 -12.58 -0.43 -8.96
N LYS A 194 -12.86 -1.55 -8.30
CA LYS A 194 -11.85 -2.40 -7.68
C LYS A 194 -11.24 -3.31 -8.74
N TYR A 195 -9.92 -3.21 -8.90
CA TYR A 195 -9.13 -4.07 -9.77
C TYR A 195 -8.26 -4.99 -8.93
N CYS A 196 -8.17 -6.25 -9.34
CA CYS A 196 -7.24 -7.23 -8.79
C CYS A 196 -6.12 -7.46 -9.79
N ILE A 197 -4.88 -7.49 -9.30
CA ILE A 197 -3.65 -7.60 -10.08
C ILE A 197 -2.83 -8.78 -9.56
N GLN A 198 -2.33 -9.60 -10.48
CA GLN A 198 -1.42 -10.71 -10.23
C GLN A 198 -0.19 -10.58 -11.12
N VAL A 199 0.98 -10.95 -10.59
CA VAL A 199 2.26 -10.79 -11.28
C VAL A 199 3.02 -12.12 -11.26
N GLN A 200 3.54 -12.50 -12.43
CA GLN A 200 4.40 -13.68 -12.60
C GLN A 200 5.70 -13.27 -13.30
N ILE A 201 6.83 -13.81 -12.85
CA ILE A 201 8.14 -13.64 -13.50
C ILE A 201 8.32 -14.69 -14.60
N TYR A 202 8.75 -14.24 -15.75
CA TYR A 202 9.10 -15.03 -16.93
C TYR A 202 10.60 -14.90 -17.26
N THR A 203 11.24 -16.01 -17.63
CA THR A 203 12.64 -16.06 -18.05
C THR A 203 12.86 -17.24 -18.99
N LEU A 204 13.59 -17.01 -20.09
CA LEU A 204 13.87 -18.04 -21.10
C LEU A 204 14.81 -19.16 -20.62
N ARG A 205 15.42 -19.00 -19.44
CA ARG A 205 16.44 -19.89 -18.91
C ARG A 205 15.90 -20.96 -17.95
N SER A 206 14.77 -20.68 -17.30
CA SER A 206 14.09 -21.63 -16.42
C SER A 206 13.24 -22.60 -17.25
N ALA A 207 13.20 -23.86 -16.86
CA ALA A 207 12.35 -24.88 -17.45
C ALA A 207 10.86 -24.71 -17.08
N SER A 208 10.55 -23.88 -16.08
CA SER A 208 9.18 -23.58 -15.65
C SER A 208 9.03 -22.09 -15.31
N PRO A 209 7.85 -21.49 -15.54
CA PRO A 209 7.59 -20.13 -15.07
C PRO A 209 7.65 -20.07 -13.54
N SER A 210 7.84 -18.87 -13.00
CA SER A 210 7.75 -18.65 -11.55
C SER A 210 6.33 -18.90 -11.02
N GLU A 211 6.22 -19.05 -9.70
CA GLU A 211 4.93 -18.97 -9.02
C GLU A 211 4.32 -17.57 -9.23
N ALA A 212 3.02 -17.52 -9.50
CA ALA A 212 2.31 -16.25 -9.60
C ALA A 212 2.09 -15.66 -8.21
N SER A 213 2.12 -14.33 -8.08
CA SER A 213 1.77 -13.66 -6.82
C SER A 213 0.34 -14.00 -6.40
N THR A 214 0.04 -13.88 -5.11
CA THR A 214 -1.35 -13.74 -4.68
C THR A 214 -1.97 -12.52 -5.37
N PRO A 215 -3.23 -12.57 -5.83
CA PRO A 215 -3.92 -11.38 -6.34
C PRO A 215 -3.98 -10.31 -5.25
N VAL A 216 -3.50 -9.11 -5.56
CA VAL A 216 -3.63 -7.93 -4.71
C VAL A 216 -4.65 -7.02 -5.37
N CYS A 217 -5.60 -6.46 -4.60
CA CYS A 217 -6.68 -5.67 -5.17
C CYS A 217 -6.70 -4.25 -4.58
N GLU A 218 -6.94 -3.28 -5.44
CA GLU A 218 -6.93 -1.84 -5.13
C GLU A 218 -8.13 -1.16 -5.83
N SER A 219 -8.65 -0.08 -5.26
CA SER A 219 -9.80 0.63 -5.85
C SER A 219 -9.35 1.94 -6.49
N THR A 220 -9.72 2.16 -7.75
CA THR A 220 -9.54 3.45 -8.41
C THR A 220 -10.40 4.51 -7.75
N THR A 221 -9.89 5.74 -7.71
CA THR A 221 -10.55 6.90 -7.10
C THR A 221 -10.90 7.95 -8.15
N ILE A 222 -11.58 9.02 -7.76
CA ILE A 222 -11.49 10.27 -8.52
C ILE A 222 -10.16 10.91 -8.15
N ARG A 223 -9.38 11.31 -9.17
CA ARG A 223 -8.18 12.11 -8.95
C ARG A 223 -8.62 13.44 -8.34
N GLU A 224 -8.15 13.78 -7.14
CA GLU A 224 -8.37 15.11 -6.59
C GLU A 224 -7.95 16.16 -7.63
N GLU A 225 -8.85 17.08 -7.97
CA GLU A 225 -8.55 18.09 -8.97
C GLU A 225 -7.32 18.88 -8.55
N VAL A 226 -6.37 18.99 -9.47
CA VAL A 226 -5.01 19.41 -9.13
C VAL A 226 -5.07 20.83 -8.52
N PRO A 227 -4.40 21.13 -7.40
CA PRO A 227 -4.54 22.40 -6.70
C PRO A 227 -4.35 23.67 -7.54
N TRP A 228 -3.66 23.58 -8.69
CA TRP A 228 -3.54 24.68 -9.64
C TRP A 228 -4.87 25.07 -10.31
N VAL A 229 -5.83 24.14 -10.48
CA VAL A 229 -7.17 24.44 -11.02
C VAL A 229 -7.92 25.35 -10.05
N ALA A 230 -7.96 24.98 -8.77
CA ALA A 230 -8.52 25.81 -7.71
C ALA A 230 -7.80 27.16 -7.57
N ALA A 231 -6.46 27.18 -7.69
CA ALA A 231 -5.68 28.41 -7.69
C ALA A 231 -6.00 29.31 -8.91
N LEU A 232 -6.20 28.74 -10.10
CA LEU A 232 -6.58 29.48 -11.30
C LEU A 232 -7.99 30.07 -11.16
N VAL A 233 -8.96 29.28 -10.69
CA VAL A 233 -10.35 29.73 -10.48
C VAL A 233 -10.40 30.85 -9.43
N THR A 234 -9.72 30.70 -8.29
CA THR A 234 -9.65 31.75 -7.26
C THR A 234 -8.95 33.02 -7.76
N PHE A 235 -7.88 32.91 -8.54
CA PHE A 235 -7.22 34.06 -9.16
C PHE A 235 -8.15 34.80 -10.14
N VAL A 236 -8.88 34.09 -10.98
CA VAL A 236 -9.87 34.68 -11.90
C VAL A 236 -10.98 35.39 -11.13
N ILE A 237 -11.54 34.77 -10.09
CA ILE A 237 -12.56 35.40 -9.23
C ILE A 237 -12.00 36.68 -8.59
N LEU A 238 -10.78 36.65 -8.05
CA LEU A 238 -10.15 37.82 -7.44
C LEU A 238 -9.97 38.97 -8.46
N ALA A 239 -9.53 38.66 -9.68
CA ALA A 239 -9.40 39.65 -10.76
C ALA A 239 -10.75 40.27 -11.17
N VAL A 240 -11.82 39.47 -11.21
CA VAL A 240 -13.19 39.98 -11.46
C VAL A 240 -13.66 40.89 -10.31
N VAL A 241 -13.41 40.53 -9.05
CA VAL A 241 -13.76 41.38 -7.90
C VAL A 241 -12.98 42.70 -7.93
N VAL A 242 -11.66 42.67 -8.19
CA VAL A 242 -10.83 43.88 -8.29
C VAL A 242 -11.30 44.78 -9.43
N THR A 243 -11.59 44.24 -10.61
CA THR A 243 -12.10 45.05 -11.74
C THR A 243 -13.46 45.67 -11.44
N LEU A 244 -14.39 44.93 -10.81
CA LEU A 244 -15.68 45.47 -10.36
C LEU A 244 -15.51 46.60 -9.32
N VAL A 245 -14.59 46.48 -8.37
CA VAL A 245 -14.30 47.52 -7.39
C VAL A 245 -13.70 48.76 -8.07
N VAL A 246 -12.75 48.61 -9.00
CA VAL A 246 -12.18 49.72 -9.77
C VAL A 246 -13.25 50.44 -10.58
N VAL A 247 -14.13 49.70 -11.28
CA VAL A 247 -15.28 50.27 -11.99
C VAL A 247 -16.20 51.02 -11.03
N ALA A 248 -16.59 50.42 -9.90
CA ALA A 248 -17.45 51.07 -8.92
C ALA A 248 -16.86 52.38 -8.35
N VAL A 249 -15.53 52.43 -8.14
CA VAL A 249 -14.83 53.64 -7.67
C VAL A 249 -14.73 54.71 -8.76
N VAL A 250 -14.32 54.35 -9.98
CA VAL A 250 -14.20 55.29 -11.11
C VAL A 250 -15.55 55.89 -11.47
N TYR A 251 -16.57 55.05 -11.61
CA TYR A 251 -17.92 55.48 -11.96
C TYR A 251 -18.73 55.99 -10.76
N ARG A 252 -18.16 56.04 -9.53
CA ARG A 252 -18.88 56.49 -8.31
C ARG A 252 -19.55 57.85 -8.48
N LYS A 253 -18.89 58.80 -9.15
CA LYS A 253 -19.48 60.13 -9.47
C LYS A 253 -20.65 60.02 -10.46
N ASN A 254 -20.54 59.18 -11.47
CA ASN A 254 -21.56 59.01 -12.51
C ASN A 254 -22.78 58.25 -11.97
N ILE A 255 -22.55 57.17 -11.23
CA ILE A 255 -23.58 56.38 -10.52
C ILE A 255 -24.29 57.25 -9.48
N SER A 256 -23.55 58.06 -8.71
CA SER A 256 -24.16 59.01 -7.76
C SER A 256 -25.01 60.07 -8.45
N HIS A 257 -24.64 60.54 -9.64
CA HIS A 257 -25.42 61.50 -10.42
C HIS A 257 -26.67 60.87 -11.03
N PHE A 258 -26.62 59.57 -11.36
CA PHE A 258 -27.75 58.82 -11.92
C PHE A 258 -28.77 58.39 -10.85
N LEU A 259 -28.30 58.01 -9.66
CA LEU A 259 -29.17 57.59 -8.53
C LEU A 259 -29.72 58.78 -7.72
N CYS A 260 -29.01 59.91 -7.70
CA CYS A 260 -29.45 61.15 -7.06
C CYS A 260 -29.16 62.34 -8.00
N PRO A 261 -30.04 62.66 -8.96
CA PRO A 261 -29.94 63.90 -9.71
C PRO A 261 -29.97 65.09 -8.75
N LYS A 262 -29.07 66.06 -8.97
CA LYS A 262 -29.06 67.31 -8.20
C LYS A 262 -30.11 68.27 -8.73
N ASP A 263 -31.37 67.93 -8.54
CA ASP A 263 -32.49 68.80 -8.88
C ASP A 263 -32.53 69.98 -7.91
N ALA A 264 -32.03 71.13 -8.36
CA ALA A 264 -32.16 72.38 -7.64
C ALA A 264 -33.63 72.81 -7.67
N LEU A 265 -34.31 72.68 -6.52
CA LEU A 265 -35.71 73.08 -6.38
C LEU A 265 -35.91 74.52 -6.90
N PRO A 266 -36.82 74.75 -7.88
CA PRO A 266 -37.03 76.07 -8.46
C PRO A 266 -37.32 77.14 -7.40
N GLN A 267 -36.73 78.33 -7.54
CA GLN A 267 -36.73 79.37 -6.50
C GLN A 267 -38.14 79.73 -5.99
N HIS A 268 -39.15 79.73 -6.86
CA HIS A 268 -40.54 80.03 -6.49
C HIS A 268 -41.15 79.05 -5.48
N PHE A 269 -40.78 77.75 -5.50
CA PHE A 269 -41.21 76.80 -4.47
C PHE A 269 -40.50 77.05 -3.14
N LYS A 270 -39.23 77.48 -3.19
CA LYS A 270 -38.45 77.79 -1.99
C LYS A 270 -39.00 79.03 -1.26
N GLU A 271 -39.50 80.00 -2.00
CA GLU A 271 -40.18 81.19 -1.47
C GLU A 271 -41.54 80.84 -0.86
N TYR A 272 -42.35 80.00 -1.52
CA TYR A 272 -43.65 79.55 -1.01
C TYR A 272 -43.56 78.67 0.25
N LEU A 273 -42.52 77.82 0.37
CA LEU A 273 -42.36 76.89 1.49
C LEU A 273 -41.65 77.50 2.71
N LEU A 274 -40.93 78.61 2.55
CA LEU A 274 -40.22 79.30 3.64
C LEU A 274 -40.88 80.61 4.07
N ALA A 275 -41.94 81.05 3.38
CA ALA A 275 -42.78 82.15 3.85
C ALA A 275 -43.49 81.74 5.16
N PRO A 276 -43.43 82.57 6.23
CA PRO A 276 -44.14 82.26 7.47
C PRO A 276 -45.66 82.22 7.21
N PRO A 277 -46.38 81.22 7.74
CA PRO A 277 -47.81 81.11 7.48
C PRO A 277 -48.57 82.23 8.20
N ASN A 278 -49.14 83.17 7.45
CA ASN A 278 -50.02 84.25 7.94
C ASN A 278 -51.39 83.75 8.46
N SER A 279 -51.47 82.48 8.87
CA SER A 279 -52.65 81.84 9.45
C SER A 279 -52.68 82.09 10.96
N SER A 280 -53.72 82.77 11.44
CA SER A 280 -53.94 83.04 12.87
C SER A 280 -53.92 81.77 13.73
N ASN A 281 -54.39 80.65 13.17
CA ASN A 281 -54.41 79.35 13.85
C ASN A 281 -53.00 78.80 14.12
N TYR A 282 -52.04 79.01 13.21
CA TYR A 282 -50.66 78.55 13.40
C TYR A 282 -49.92 79.37 14.47
N ILE A 283 -50.14 80.69 14.50
CA ILE A 283 -49.57 81.57 15.53
C ILE A 283 -50.20 81.31 16.91
N ALA A 284 -51.50 80.98 16.98
CA ALA A 284 -52.16 80.57 18.22
C ALA A 284 -51.59 79.26 18.79
N MET A 285 -51.26 78.29 17.93
CA MET A 285 -50.65 77.02 18.34
C MET A 285 -49.18 77.16 18.77
N TRP A 286 -48.44 78.13 18.21
CA TRP A 286 -47.04 78.38 18.61
C TRP A 286 -46.93 79.13 19.94
N ASN A 287 -47.89 80.02 20.23
CA ASN A 287 -47.89 80.86 21.43
C ASN A 287 -48.60 80.22 22.64
N SER A 288 -49.11 78.99 22.53
CA SER A 288 -49.67 78.26 23.67
C SER A 288 -48.55 77.66 24.51
N GLN A 289 -48.55 77.88 25.83
CA GLN A 289 -47.65 77.16 26.73
C GLN A 289 -47.98 75.66 26.70
N PRO A 290 -46.96 74.76 26.69
CA PRO A 290 -47.22 73.33 26.74
C PRO A 290 -47.94 72.98 28.06
N PRO A 291 -48.93 72.07 28.02
CA PRO A 291 -49.63 71.64 29.23
C PRO A 291 -48.64 71.01 30.21
N LYS A 292 -48.87 71.23 31.50
CA LYS A 292 -48.01 70.74 32.58
C LYS A 292 -48.29 69.25 32.80
N GLU A 293 -47.63 68.40 32.02
CA GLU A 293 -47.77 66.94 32.14
C GLU A 293 -47.28 66.48 33.53
N ILE A 294 -48.18 65.82 34.26
CA ILE A 294 -47.91 65.17 35.53
C ILE A 294 -47.58 63.71 35.19
N TYR A 295 -46.37 63.27 35.54
CA TYR A 295 -45.94 61.88 35.37
C TYR A 295 -45.75 61.24 36.74
N ASP A 296 -46.30 60.05 36.95
CA ASP A 296 -45.94 59.20 38.08
C ASP A 296 -44.66 58.42 37.75
N PRO A 297 -43.63 58.41 38.63
CA PRO A 297 -42.37 57.72 38.37
C PRO A 297 -42.52 56.21 38.57
N VAL A 298 -42.54 55.45 37.46
CA VAL A 298 -42.47 53.98 37.49
C VAL A 298 -41.01 53.53 37.54
N SER A 299 -40.57 53.00 38.69
CA SER A 299 -39.29 52.30 38.79
C SER A 299 -39.46 50.81 38.51
N ILE A 300 -38.71 50.28 37.55
CA ILE A 300 -38.65 48.84 37.27
C ILE A 300 -37.58 48.23 38.20
N ILE A 301 -38.00 47.39 39.13
CA ILE A 301 -37.09 46.57 39.94
C ILE A 301 -36.78 45.31 39.14
N ALA A 302 -35.52 45.17 38.73
CA ALA A 302 -35.01 43.91 38.19
C ALA A 302 -34.68 42.97 39.36
N ASP A 303 -35.20 41.75 39.31
CA ASP A 303 -34.89 40.72 40.29
C ASP A 303 -33.52 40.09 39.97
N ASP A 304 -32.69 39.87 40.99
CA ASP A 304 -31.28 39.45 40.83
C ASP A 304 -31.09 37.98 41.21
N SER A 305 -30.66 37.18 40.24
CA SER A 305 -29.99 35.91 40.51
C SER A 305 -28.99 35.55 39.39
N THR A 306 -27.80 36.17 39.47
CA THR A 306 -26.47 35.53 39.29
C THR A 306 -26.46 34.14 38.60
N VAL A 307 -25.85 33.94 37.42
CA VAL A 307 -24.43 33.59 37.13
C VAL A 307 -24.38 33.26 35.60
N ASP A 308 -23.36 33.48 34.75
CA ASP A 308 -21.92 33.77 34.88
C ASP A 308 -21.40 34.76 33.78
N GLU A 309 -20.07 34.92 33.66
CA GLU A 309 -19.36 35.65 32.60
C GLU A 309 -19.39 34.98 31.18
N GLY A 310 -19.21 35.72 30.07
CA GLY A 310 -19.11 37.18 29.97
C GLY A 310 -18.66 37.78 28.62
N ARG A 311 -18.49 39.10 28.68
CA ARG A 311 -17.99 40.11 27.72
C ARG A 311 -18.89 40.54 26.52
N PRO A 312 -19.04 41.87 26.26
CA PRO A 312 -20.05 42.37 25.32
C PRO A 312 -19.49 42.87 23.97
N LEU A 313 -20.31 42.74 22.92
CA LEU A 313 -20.12 43.43 21.65
C LEU A 313 -20.47 44.93 21.78
N LYS A 314 -19.52 45.80 21.41
CA LYS A 314 -19.76 47.25 21.35
C LYS A 314 -20.74 47.58 20.22
N ALA A 315 -21.88 48.19 20.56
CA ALA A 315 -22.75 48.83 19.60
C ALA A 315 -22.08 50.09 19.03
N ALA A 316 -22.18 50.29 17.71
CA ALA A 316 -21.71 51.50 17.04
C ALA A 316 -22.84 52.55 16.99
N GLY A 317 -22.67 53.66 17.71
CA GLY A 317 -23.49 54.86 17.54
C GLY A 317 -22.90 55.79 16.47
N PRO A 318 -23.72 56.50 15.67
CA PRO A 318 -23.22 57.41 14.65
C PRO A 318 -22.81 58.75 15.25
N SER A 319 -21.68 59.30 14.79
CA SER A 319 -21.38 60.72 14.99
C SER A 319 -20.60 61.27 13.80
N CYS A 320 -21.25 62.16 13.05
CA CYS A 320 -20.58 63.06 12.12
C CYS A 320 -20.26 64.36 12.87
N SER A 321 -19.01 64.84 12.82
CA SER A 321 -18.70 66.11 12.13
C SER A 321 -17.28 66.65 12.39
N LYS A 322 -16.85 67.47 11.43
CA LYS A 322 -15.76 68.47 11.44
C LYS A 322 -14.31 68.00 11.30
N GLN A 323 -13.75 68.49 10.19
CA GLN A 323 -12.35 68.62 9.82
C GLN A 323 -11.69 69.81 10.54
N PRO A 324 -10.36 69.83 10.66
CA PRO A 324 -9.62 71.06 10.37
C PRO A 324 -8.54 70.88 9.30
N ASP A 325 -8.04 72.02 8.83
CA ASP A 325 -7.19 72.26 7.66
C ASP A 325 -5.68 72.01 7.88
N VAL A 326 -4.96 71.78 6.75
CA VAL A 326 -3.61 72.32 6.39
C VAL A 326 -2.42 71.95 7.33
N THR A 327 -1.22 71.53 6.87
CA THR A 327 -0.34 72.13 5.84
C THR A 327 0.65 71.12 5.23
N SER A 328 1.14 71.47 4.03
CA SER A 328 2.36 71.07 3.30
C SER A 328 3.53 70.33 4.00
N GLY A 329 4.21 69.50 3.23
CA GLY A 329 5.62 69.11 3.43
C GLY A 329 6.15 68.26 2.27
N GLU A 330 6.92 68.85 1.35
CA GLU A 330 7.61 68.13 0.27
C GLU A 330 8.81 67.32 0.80
N THR A 331 8.94 66.06 0.41
CA THR A 331 10.09 65.53 -0.37
C THR A 331 9.81 64.12 -0.88
#